data_AF-A0A2J6GZS9-F1
#
_entry.id   AF-A0A2J6GZS9-F1
#
_cell.length_a   1.000
_cell.length_b   1.000
_cell.length_c   1.000
_cell.angle_alpha   90.00
_cell.angle_beta   90.00
_cell.angle_gamma   90.00
#
_symmetry.space_group_name_H-M   'P 1'
#
loop_
_entity.id
_entity.type
_entity.pdbx_description
1 polymer ?
#
loop_
_entity_poly.entity_id
_entity_poly.type
_entity_poly.pdbx_seq_one_letter_code
_entity_poly.pdbx_strand_id
1 'polypeptide(L)'
;MEFAIGKLSSKGQIVIPSNMRNDFNIGDEFLLIREEDKIIMKKIEGVAKELKEDLEFARRTEKAWQEYEKGNFTTMSEEEFFSEIEKW
;
A
#
# COMPACT_ATOMS: atom_id res chain seq x y z
N MET A 1 -14.15 -11.90 19.16
CA MET A 1 -14.30 -10.70 18.30
C MET A 1 -14.59 -9.54 19.20
N GLU A 2 -13.70 -8.56 19.28
CA GLU A 2 -13.83 -7.40 20.16
C GLU A 2 -14.07 -6.14 19.31
N PHE A 3 -14.92 -5.24 19.80
CA PHE A 3 -15.25 -3.98 19.14
C PHE A 3 -15.00 -2.83 20.12
N ALA A 4 -14.43 -1.74 19.63
CA ALA A 4 -14.28 -0.52 20.41
C ALA A 4 -14.30 0.72 19.50
N ILE A 5 -14.72 1.85 20.06
CA ILE A 5 -14.75 3.12 19.36
C ILE A 5 -13.46 3.88 19.70
N GLY A 6 -12.60 4.07 18.70
CA GLY A 6 -11.45 4.95 18.78
C GLY A 6 -11.84 6.42 18.59
N LYS A 7 -11.02 7.33 19.10
CA LYS A 7 -11.15 8.77 18.83
C LYS A 7 -9.88 9.27 18.15
N LEU A 8 -10.03 10.32 17.34
CA LEU A 8 -8.90 11.08 16.83
C LEU A 8 -8.45 12.07 17.91
N SER A 9 -7.17 12.05 18.27
CA SER A 9 -6.58 13.04 19.17
C SER A 9 -6.45 14.40 18.48
N SER A 10 -6.26 15.47 19.26
CA SER A 10 -6.00 16.82 18.73
C SER A 10 -4.75 16.91 17.86
N LYS A 11 -3.84 15.92 17.96
CA LYS A 11 -2.63 15.81 17.14
C LYS A 11 -2.83 14.93 15.91
N GLY A 12 -4.06 14.53 15.59
CA GLY A 12 -4.37 13.68 14.44
C GLY A 12 -4.02 12.21 14.62
N GLN A 13 -3.83 11.74 15.86
CA GLN A 13 -3.49 10.34 16.14
C GLN A 13 -4.76 9.54 16.43
N ILE A 14 -4.89 8.34 15.85
CA ILE A 14 -5.96 7.41 16.22
C ILE A 14 -5.62 6.77 17.57
N VAL A 15 -6.47 6.97 18.57
CA VAL A 15 -6.27 6.40 19.90
C VAL A 15 -6.81 4.97 19.93
N ILE A 16 -5.91 3.99 20.08
CA ILE A 16 -6.27 2.58 20.32
C ILE A 16 -6.74 2.44 21.78
N PRO A 17 -7.97 1.95 22.04
CA PRO A 17 -8.47 1.69 23.39
C PRO A 17 -7.59 0.73 24.17
N SER A 18 -7.46 0.93 25.49
CA SER A 18 -6.53 0.19 26.34
C SER A 18 -6.77 -1.32 26.33
N ASN A 19 -8.03 -1.78 26.24
CA ASN A 19 -8.38 -3.19 26.16
C ASN A 19 -7.85 -3.88 24.89
N MET A 20 -7.57 -3.13 23.82
CA MET A 20 -7.04 -3.64 22.56
C MET A 20 -5.53 -3.45 22.41
N ARG A 21 -4.83 -2.90 23.42
CA ARG A 21 -3.38 -2.62 23.34
C ARG A 21 -2.50 -3.82 23.67
N ASN A 22 -3.05 -4.89 24.22
CA ASN A 22 -2.26 -5.98 24.83
C ASN A 22 -1.26 -6.63 23.87
N ASP A 23 -1.54 -6.61 22.56
CA ASP A 23 -0.72 -7.24 21.53
C ASP A 23 0.21 -6.25 20.77
N PHE A 24 0.27 -4.99 21.22
CA PHE A 24 1.09 -3.94 20.59
C PHE A 24 2.23 -3.49 21.51
N ASN A 25 3.43 -3.44 20.94
CA ASN A 25 4.62 -2.90 21.56
C ASN A 25 4.99 -1.54 20.98
N ILE A 26 5.68 -0.73 21.78
CA ILE A 26 6.27 0.51 21.29
C ILE A 26 7.30 0.17 20.20
N GLY A 27 7.15 0.78 19.03
CA GLY A 27 8.03 0.55 17.89
C GLY A 27 7.52 -0.50 16.90
N ASP A 28 6.39 -1.16 17.18
CA ASP A 28 5.73 -2.02 16.19
C ASP A 28 5.42 -1.23 14.92
N GLU A 29 5.74 -1.82 13.77
CA GLU A 29 5.41 -1.27 12.47
C GLU A 29 4.07 -1.84 11.98
N PHE A 30 3.32 -1.01 11.24
CA PHE A 30 2.01 -1.37 10.72
C PHE A 30 1.89 -0.99 9.26
N LEU A 31 1.36 -1.91 8.47
CA LEU A 31 0.87 -1.59 7.14
C LEU A 31 -0.50 -0.91 7.26
N LEU A 32 -0.61 0.30 6.72
CA LEU A 32 -1.86 1.05 6.62
C LEU A 32 -2.36 0.99 5.18
N ILE A 33 -3.53 0.39 4.98
CA ILE A 33 -4.20 0.31 3.69
C ILE A 33 -5.46 1.18 3.79
N ARG A 34 -5.64 2.09 2.84
CA ARG A 34 -6.87 2.88 2.71
C ARG A 34 -7.64 2.41 1.48
N GLU A 35 -8.89 2.04 1.69
CA GLU A 35 -9.83 1.67 0.64
C GLU A 35 -11.12 2.44 0.90
N GLU A 36 -11.44 3.38 0.00
CA GLU A 36 -12.60 4.27 0.13
C GLU A 36 -12.65 4.99 1.50
N ASP A 37 -13.65 4.66 2.33
CA ASP A 37 -13.89 5.20 3.66
C ASP A 37 -13.27 4.34 4.79
N LYS A 38 -12.56 3.26 4.44
CA LYS A 38 -11.98 2.30 5.38
C LYS A 38 -10.47 2.46 5.46
N ILE A 39 -9.95 2.28 6.66
CA ILE A 39 -8.53 2.10 6.91
C ILE A 39 -8.35 0.74 7.57
N ILE A 40 -7.58 -0.12 6.92
CA ILE A 40 -7.17 -1.43 7.45
C ILE A 40 -5.74 -1.27 7.96
N MET A 41 -5.51 -1.66 9.21
CA MET A 41 -4.20 -1.66 9.84
C MET A 41 -3.79 -3.09 10.16
N LYS A 42 -2.64 -3.52 9.64
CA LYS A 42 -2.08 -4.86 9.87
C LYS A 42 -0.70 -4.73 10.50
N LYS A 43 -0.48 -5.41 11.63
CA LYS A 43 0.85 -5.54 12.24
C LYS A 43 1.76 -6.32 11.30
N ILE A 44 3.00 -5.85 11.13
CA ILE A 44 4.00 -6.56 10.35
C ILE A 44 5.11 -7.05 11.28
N GLU A 45 5.48 -8.33 11.14
CA GLU A 45 6.61 -8.92 11.84
C GLU A 45 7.75 -9.07 10.83
N GLY A 46 8.74 -8.17 10.89
CA GLY A 46 9.90 -8.19 9.97
C GLY A 46 10.02 -6.96 9.08
N VAL A 47 11.00 -6.99 8.16
CA VAL A 47 11.55 -5.81 7.45
C VAL A 47 10.49 -5.14 6.57
N ALA A 48 9.90 -4.05 7.06
CA ALA A 48 8.92 -3.23 6.35
C ALA A 48 9.42 -2.64 5.03
N LYS A 49 10.74 -2.54 4.86
CA LYS A 49 11.35 -1.84 3.73
C LYS A 49 11.11 -2.57 2.40
N GLU A 50 11.38 -3.87 2.34
CA GLU A 50 11.14 -4.69 1.15
C GLU A 50 9.64 -4.82 0.87
N LEU A 51 8.83 -5.01 1.92
CA LEU A 51 7.38 -5.10 1.79
C LEU A 51 6.76 -3.85 1.14
N LYS A 52 7.27 -2.65 1.45
CA LYS A 52 6.77 -1.42 0.83
C LYS A 52 7.06 -1.37 -0.67
N GLU A 53 8.25 -1.79 -1.07
CA GLU A 53 8.68 -1.85 -2.47
C GLU A 53 7.87 -2.90 -3.23
N ASP A 54 7.67 -4.08 -2.64
CA ASP A 54 6.85 -5.15 -3.20
C ASP A 54 5.38 -4.74 -3.38
N LEU A 55 4.80 -4.05 -2.40
CA LEU A 55 3.41 -3.57 -2.50
C LEU A 55 3.26 -2.51 -3.60
N GLU A 56 4.21 -1.59 -3.71
CA GLU A 56 4.18 -0.56 -4.76
C GLU A 56 4.41 -1.19 -6.15
N PHE A 57 5.28 -2.20 -6.25
CA PHE A 57 5.45 -3.00 -7.47
C PHE A 57 4.15 -3.70 -7.86
N ALA A 58 3.54 -4.45 -6.93
CA ALA A 58 2.28 -5.15 -7.17
C ALA A 58 1.17 -4.17 -7.63
N ARG A 59 1.06 -3.01 -6.98
CA ARG A 59 0.10 -1.95 -7.35
C ARG A 59 0.32 -1.42 -8.77
N ARG A 60 1.58 -1.22 -9.18
CA ARG A 60 1.91 -0.74 -10.53
C ARG A 60 1.62 -1.81 -11.59
N THR A 61 2.01 -3.05 -11.31
CA THR A 61 1.75 -4.20 -12.18
C THR A 61 0.26 -4.40 -12.39
N GLU A 62 -0.53 -4.39 -11.32
CA GLU A 62 -1.99 -4.51 -11.40
C GLU A 62 -2.60 -3.39 -12.25
N LYS A 63 -2.18 -2.14 -12.05
CA LYS A 63 -2.65 -1.02 -12.86
C LYS A 63 -2.29 -1.20 -14.33
N ALA A 64 -1.06 -1.58 -14.63
CA ALA A 64 -0.62 -1.81 -16.01
C ALA A 64 -1.40 -2.97 -16.66
N TRP A 65 -1.66 -4.04 -15.91
CA TRP A 65 -2.47 -5.18 -16.35
C TRP A 65 -3.89 -4.76 -16.70
N GLN A 66 -4.56 -3.99 -15.84
CA GLN A 66 -5.90 -3.48 -16.10
C GLN A 66 -5.98 -2.56 -17.32
N GLU A 67 -4.96 -1.72 -17.56
CA GLU A 67 -4.91 -0.89 -18.76
C GLU A 67 -4.66 -1.73 -20.02
N TYR A 68 -3.84 -2.78 -19.93
CA TYR A 68 -3.66 -3.74 -21.01
C TYR A 68 -4.97 -4.46 -21.35
N GLU A 69 -5.71 -4.96 -20.36
CA GLU A 69 -7.01 -5.62 -20.55
C GLU A 69 -8.06 -4.70 -21.19
N LYS A 70 -8.02 -3.40 -20.88
CA LYS A 70 -8.88 -2.39 -21.52
C LYS A 70 -8.44 -2.02 -22.93
N GLY A 71 -7.29 -2.51 -23.41
CA GLY A 71 -6.71 -2.15 -24.70
C GLY A 71 -5.98 -0.80 -24.71
N ASN A 72 -5.72 -0.21 -23.55
CA ASN A 72 -5.02 1.06 -23.40
C ASN A 72 -3.49 0.84 -23.42
N PHE A 73 -2.99 0.29 -24.53
CA PHE A 73 -1.57 0.08 -24.76
C PHE A 73 -1.16 0.58 -26.14
N THR A 74 0.12 0.89 -26.30
CA THR A 74 0.70 1.19 -27.61
C THR A 74 1.53 -0.01 -28.06
N THR A 75 1.43 -0.32 -29.35
CA THR A 75 2.34 -1.26 -30.00
C THR A 75 3.41 -0.46 -30.70
N MET A 76 4.65 -0.90 -30.57
CA MET A 76 5.79 -0.30 -31.24
C MET A 76 6.68 -1.40 -31.82
N SER A 77 7.41 -1.08 -32.88
CA SER A 77 8.47 -1.93 -33.40
C SER A 77 9.69 -1.93 -32.47
N GLU A 78 10.58 -2.90 -32.68
CA GLU A 78 11.84 -3.02 -31.92
C GLU A 78 12.68 -1.73 -32.03
N GLU A 79 12.82 -1.17 -33.24
CA GLU A 79 13.58 0.06 -33.49
C GLU A 79 12.99 1.27 -32.73
N GLU A 80 11.66 1.41 -32.75
CA GLU A 80 10.96 2.47 -32.02
C GLU A 80 11.11 2.32 -30.51
N PHE A 81 11.03 1.09 -29.99
CA PHE A 81 11.24 0.81 -28.57
C PHE A 81 12.65 1.20 -28.09
N PHE A 82 13.68 0.81 -28.84
CA PHE A 82 15.06 1.18 -28.50
C PHE A 82 15.29 2.69 -28.55
N SER A 83 14.72 3.38 -29.54
CA SER A 83 14.81 4.85 -29.61
C SER A 83 14.15 5.55 -28.43
N GLU A 84 13.04 5.01 -27.90
CA GLU A 84 12.38 5.58 -26.71
C GLU A 84 13.17 5.32 -25.41
N ILE A 85 13.77 4.13 -25.27
CA ILE A 85 14.63 3.82 -24.11
C ILE A 85 15.83 4.77 -24.03
N GLU A 86 16.45 5.11 -25.16
CA GLU A 86 17.60 6.02 -25.19
C GLU A 86 17.26 7.45 -24.76
N LYS A 87 15.98 7.83 -24.75
CA LYS A 87 15.51 9.17 -24.34
C LYS A 87 15.21 9.28 -22.84
N TRP A 88 15.14 8.15 -22.12
CA TRP A 88 14.83 8.07 -20.68
C TRP A 88 16.07 8.24 -19.80
#